data_AF-A0A2S5ZYE1-F1
#
_entry.id   AF-A0A2S5ZYE1-F1
#
_cell.length_a   1.000
_cell.length_b   1.000
_cell.length_c   1.000
_cell.angle_alpha   90.00
_cell.angle_beta   90.00
_cell.angle_gamma   90.00
#
_symmetry.space_group_name_H-M   'P 1'
#
loop_
_entity.id
_entity.type
_entity.pdbx_description
1 polymer ?
#
loop_
_entity_poly.entity_id
_entity_poly.type
_entity_poly.pdbx_seq_one_letter_code
_entity_poly.pdbx_strand_id
1 'polypeptide(L)'
;MNLLPAAEQLELVAAATDFLQTRMPIEDIRRRADSESAVDASVWTEGAELGFLSLGLGLEYGGAGQSFDDEALLFVELGRRLATGPFLSSTLAARIAALSGDEQLCRRIASGQARVGTAQLRGDGSVTTEGFKGTFDLIDA
;
A
#
# COMPACT_ATOMS: atom_id res chain seq x y z
N MET A 1 -3.38 -21.18 22.52
CA MET A 1 -3.35 -20.30 21.35
C MET A 1 -4.06 -19.01 21.74
N ASN A 2 -3.34 -17.90 21.82
CA ASN A 2 -3.94 -16.59 22.08
C ASN A 2 -4.13 -15.89 20.73
N LEU A 3 -5.36 -15.54 20.38
CA LEU A 3 -5.72 -14.89 19.12
C LEU A 3 -5.98 -13.38 19.30
N LEU A 4 -5.73 -12.86 20.51
CA LEU A 4 -5.86 -11.44 20.79
C LEU A 4 -4.58 -10.71 20.36
N PRO A 5 -4.70 -9.50 19.78
CA PRO A 5 -3.54 -8.70 19.43
C PRO A 5 -2.64 -8.41 20.63
N ALA A 6 -1.33 -8.40 20.40
CA ALA A 6 -0.34 -7.94 21.37
C ALA A 6 -0.44 -6.42 21.61
N ALA A 7 0.18 -5.91 22.67
CA ALA A 7 0.18 -4.47 22.97
C ALA A 7 0.74 -3.63 21.82
N GLU A 8 1.84 -4.06 21.21
CA GLU A 8 2.46 -3.38 20.07
C GLU A 8 1.55 -3.35 18.83
N GLN A 9 0.82 -4.44 18.57
CA GLN A 9 -0.19 -4.51 17.53
C GLN A 9 -1.35 -3.54 17.79
N LEU A 10 -1.75 -3.37 19.05
CA LEU A 10 -2.77 -2.39 19.42
C LEU A 10 -2.27 -0.95 19.23
N GLU A 11 -0.99 -0.68 19.50
CA GLU A 11 -0.37 0.62 19.23
C GLU A 11 -0.30 0.93 17.74
N LEU A 12 0.09 -0.05 16.90
CA LEU A 12 0.03 0.05 15.44
C LEU A 12 -1.38 0.39 14.96
N VAL A 13 -2.38 -0.35 15.43
CA VAL A 13 -3.79 -0.14 15.09
C VAL A 13 -4.27 1.26 15.52
N ALA A 14 -3.87 1.72 16.71
CA ALA A 14 -4.22 3.04 17.22
C ALA A 14 -3.58 4.16 16.38
N ALA A 15 -2.31 4.03 16.03
CA ALA A 15 -1.59 5.00 15.20
C ALA A 15 -2.18 5.08 13.78
N ALA A 16 -2.43 3.93 13.15
CA ALA A 16 -3.09 3.87 11.84
C ALA A 16 -4.50 4.46 11.89
N THR A 17 -5.24 4.17 12.96
CA THR A 17 -6.58 4.72 13.22
C THR A 17 -6.57 6.25 13.25
N ASP A 18 -5.69 6.84 14.06
CA ASP A 18 -5.61 8.29 14.26
C ASP A 18 -5.22 9.00 12.96
N PHE A 19 -4.20 8.48 12.26
CA PHE A 19 -3.78 9.02 10.98
C PHE A 19 -4.91 8.99 9.95
N LEU A 20 -5.58 7.86 9.78
CA LEU A 20 -6.63 7.72 8.78
C LEU A 20 -7.85 8.58 9.10
N GLN A 21 -8.22 8.73 10.37
CA GLN A 21 -9.32 9.63 10.77
C GLN A 21 -9.00 11.10 10.48
N THR A 22 -7.76 11.50 10.70
CA THR A 22 -7.35 12.90 10.61
C THR A 22 -6.98 13.30 9.18
N ARG A 23 -6.30 12.42 8.45
CA ARG A 23 -5.69 12.72 7.14
C ARG A 23 -6.44 12.12 5.96
N MET A 24 -7.27 11.10 6.18
CA MET A 24 -8.07 10.44 5.15
C MET A 24 -9.55 10.31 5.55
N PRO A 25 -10.21 11.43 5.92
CA PRO A 25 -11.61 11.38 6.33
C PRO A 25 -12.51 10.97 5.15
N ILE A 26 -13.60 10.26 5.42
CA ILE A 26 -14.47 9.65 4.40
C ILE A 26 -15.07 10.67 3.42
N GLU A 27 -15.21 11.93 3.84
CA GLU A 27 -15.67 13.05 3.02
C GLU A 27 -14.73 13.35 1.85
N ASP A 28 -13.44 13.03 1.98
CA ASP A 28 -12.43 13.23 0.94
C ASP A 28 -12.69 12.38 -0.29
N ILE A 29 -13.30 11.20 -0.10
CA ILE A 29 -13.64 10.27 -1.20
C ILE A 29 -14.51 10.97 -2.23
N ARG A 30 -15.58 11.64 -1.77
CA ARG A 30 -16.48 12.37 -2.68
C ARG A 30 -15.83 13.63 -3.24
N ARG A 31 -15.06 14.34 -2.41
CA ARG A 31 -14.38 15.57 -2.84
C ARG A 31 -13.37 15.30 -3.95
N ARG A 32 -12.76 14.11 -3.96
CA ARG A 32 -11.73 13.69 -4.92
C ARG A 32 -12.27 12.80 -6.05
N ALA A 33 -13.58 12.59 -6.15
CA ALA A 33 -14.17 11.66 -7.12
C ALA A 33 -13.76 11.98 -8.58
N ASP A 34 -13.63 13.27 -8.92
CA ASP A 34 -13.21 13.75 -10.25
C ASP A 34 -11.72 14.14 -10.31
N SER A 35 -10.95 13.86 -9.26
CA SER A 35 -9.52 14.16 -9.23
C SER A 35 -8.72 13.08 -9.95
N GLU A 36 -7.55 13.45 -10.49
CA GLU A 36 -6.61 12.50 -11.12
C GLU A 36 -6.09 11.44 -10.14
N SER A 37 -6.15 11.68 -8.84
CA SER A 37 -5.65 10.78 -7.79
C SER A 37 -6.65 10.70 -6.64
N ALA A 38 -6.96 9.47 -6.24
CA ALA A 38 -7.89 9.20 -5.12
C ALA A 38 -7.31 9.59 -3.75
N VAL A 39 -5.99 9.73 -3.65
CA VAL A 39 -5.26 10.16 -2.44
C VAL A 39 -4.49 11.45 -2.69
N ASP A 40 -4.41 12.31 -1.68
CA ASP A 40 -3.53 13.49 -1.73
C ASP A 40 -2.06 13.07 -1.79
N ALA A 41 -1.23 13.80 -2.55
CA ALA A 41 0.19 13.51 -2.62
C ALA A 41 0.89 13.68 -1.25
N SER A 42 0.53 14.69 -0.46
CA SER A 42 1.12 14.90 0.87
C SER A 42 0.70 13.80 1.84
N VAL A 43 -0.59 13.44 1.86
CA VAL A 43 -1.12 12.37 2.72
C VAL A 43 -0.52 11.01 2.34
N TRP A 44 -0.32 10.75 1.05
CA TRP A 44 0.36 9.55 0.57
C TRP A 44 1.79 9.46 1.09
N THR A 45 2.58 10.53 0.96
CA THR A 45 3.95 10.58 1.47
C THR A 45 4.00 10.37 2.98
N GLU A 46 3.14 11.03 3.74
CA GLU A 46 3.08 10.85 5.19
C GLU A 46 2.71 9.41 5.60
N GLY A 47 1.75 8.79 4.91
CA GLY A 47 1.41 7.38 5.15
C GLY A 47 2.57 6.43 4.85
N ALA A 48 3.35 6.73 3.81
CA ALA A 48 4.57 5.97 3.49
C ALA A 48 5.66 6.16 4.57
N GLU A 49 5.84 7.38 5.08
CA GLU A 49 6.77 7.68 6.19
C GLU A 49 6.37 6.97 7.49
N LEU A 50 5.07 6.78 7.74
CA LEU A 50 4.55 5.94 8.84
C LEU A 50 4.73 4.43 8.60
N GLY A 51 5.26 4.04 7.44
CA GLY A 51 5.57 2.65 7.11
C GLY A 51 4.41 1.87 6.51
N PHE A 52 3.33 2.51 6.05
CA PHE A 52 2.16 1.78 5.53
C PHE A 52 2.45 0.91 4.31
N LEU A 53 3.54 1.20 3.59
CA LEU A 53 3.98 0.49 2.39
C LEU A 53 5.18 -0.43 2.64
N SER A 54 5.76 -0.37 3.83
CA SER A 54 7.05 -0.99 4.13
C SER A 54 7.06 -1.83 5.42
N LEU A 55 5.92 -1.91 6.12
CA LEU A 55 5.82 -2.53 7.43
C LEU A 55 6.43 -3.94 7.47
N GLY A 56 6.08 -4.81 6.51
CA GLY A 56 6.62 -6.16 6.43
C GLY A 56 7.80 -6.34 5.45
N LEU A 57 8.45 -5.26 5.01
CA LEU A 57 9.72 -5.32 4.27
C LEU A 57 10.90 -5.42 5.25
N GLY A 58 12.00 -6.01 4.79
CA GLY A 58 13.26 -6.06 5.55
C GLY A 58 13.83 -4.65 5.83
N LEU A 59 14.61 -4.55 6.91
CA LEU A 59 15.25 -3.30 7.34
C LEU A 59 16.17 -2.71 6.25
N GLU A 60 16.81 -3.57 5.47
CA GLU A 60 17.69 -3.23 4.34
C GLU A 60 16.96 -2.46 3.21
N TYR A 61 15.64 -2.56 3.18
CA TYR A 61 14.77 -1.85 2.24
C TYR A 61 14.06 -0.64 2.86
N GLY A 62 14.36 -0.30 4.12
CA GLY A 62 13.67 0.76 4.86
C GLY A 62 12.30 0.33 5.39
N GLY A 63 12.06 -0.98 5.51
CA GLY A 63 10.88 -1.53 6.18
C GLY A 63 11.06 -1.68 7.69
N ALA A 64 10.00 -2.11 8.36
CA ALA A 64 10.02 -2.35 9.81
C ALA A 64 10.32 -3.82 10.18
N GLY A 65 10.38 -4.73 9.19
CA GLY A 65 10.62 -6.16 9.41
C GLY A 65 9.51 -6.86 10.20
N GLN A 66 8.33 -6.25 10.28
CA GLN A 66 7.22 -6.78 11.07
C GLN A 66 6.60 -8.01 10.40
N SER A 67 5.93 -8.80 11.22
CA SER A 67 5.26 -10.00 10.75
C SER A 67 4.01 -9.69 9.94
N PHE A 68 3.54 -10.69 9.19
CA PHE A 68 2.39 -10.54 8.30
C PHE A 68 1.09 -10.21 9.05
N ASP A 69 0.93 -10.67 10.28
CA ASP A 69 -0.25 -10.36 11.11
C ASP A 69 -0.31 -8.88 11.51
N ASP A 70 0.82 -8.20 11.72
CA ASP A 70 0.86 -6.76 11.95
C ASP A 70 0.39 -5.99 10.70
N GLU A 71 0.88 -6.38 9.53
CA GLU A 71 0.46 -5.81 8.25
C GLU A 71 -1.01 -6.09 7.97
N ALA A 72 -1.51 -7.29 8.27
CA ALA A 72 -2.92 -7.60 8.14
C ALA A 72 -3.80 -6.68 9.01
N LEU A 73 -3.38 -6.38 10.24
CA LEU A 73 -4.09 -5.43 11.11
C LEU A 73 -4.11 -4.01 10.54
N LEU A 74 -2.99 -3.53 9.98
CA LEU A 74 -2.97 -2.25 9.26
C LEU A 74 -3.98 -2.25 8.10
N PHE A 75 -4.02 -3.29 7.28
CA PHE A 75 -4.95 -3.40 6.16
C PHE A 75 -6.42 -3.50 6.61
N VAL A 76 -6.69 -4.10 7.77
CA VAL A 76 -8.02 -4.05 8.38
C VAL A 76 -8.42 -2.61 8.71
N GLU A 77 -7.52 -1.80 9.26
CA GLU A 77 -7.81 -0.39 9.58
C GLU A 77 -7.99 0.47 8.32
N LEU A 78 -7.18 0.24 7.28
CA LEU A 78 -7.32 0.86 5.96
C LEU A 78 -8.71 0.56 5.36
N GLY A 79 -9.09 -0.71 5.34
CA GLY A 79 -10.39 -1.15 4.83
C GLY A 79 -11.57 -0.60 5.65
N ARG A 80 -11.47 -0.60 6.99
CA ARG A 80 -12.51 -0.08 7.88
C ARG A 80 -12.85 1.39 7.62
N ARG A 81 -11.86 2.17 7.17
CA ARG A 81 -12.01 3.61 6.90
C ARG A 81 -12.15 3.94 5.42
N LEU A 82 -12.22 2.93 4.55
CA LEU A 82 -12.27 3.12 3.11
C LEU A 82 -11.10 3.98 2.60
N ALA A 83 -9.91 3.76 3.15
CA ALA A 83 -8.71 4.48 2.75
C ALA A 83 -8.51 4.38 1.24
N THR A 84 -8.45 5.53 0.58
CA THR A 84 -8.30 5.60 -0.87
C THR A 84 -6.83 5.53 -1.26
N GLY A 85 -6.53 4.76 -2.31
CA GLY A 85 -5.21 4.71 -2.93
C GLY A 85 -4.57 3.32 -2.96
N PRO A 86 -3.46 3.19 -3.70
CA PRO A 86 -2.85 1.90 -4.04
C PRO A 86 -2.05 1.26 -2.90
N PHE A 87 -2.53 1.25 -1.66
CA PHE A 87 -1.77 0.66 -0.55
C PHE A 87 -1.45 -0.82 -0.80
N LEU A 88 -2.42 -1.60 -1.28
CA LEU A 88 -2.22 -3.01 -1.59
C LEU A 88 -1.26 -3.21 -2.76
N SER A 89 -1.55 -2.57 -3.89
CA SER A 89 -0.73 -2.65 -5.11
C SER A 89 0.72 -2.23 -4.85
N SER A 90 0.92 -1.16 -4.09
CA SER A 90 2.26 -0.63 -3.75
C SER A 90 3.00 -1.57 -2.80
N THR A 91 2.34 -2.08 -1.76
CA THR A 91 2.97 -3.02 -0.82
C THR A 91 3.40 -4.31 -1.52
N LEU A 92 2.55 -4.86 -2.38
CA LEU A 92 2.87 -6.05 -3.18
C LEU A 92 4.03 -5.77 -4.16
N ALA A 93 4.02 -4.63 -4.85
CA ALA A 93 5.08 -4.30 -5.78
C ALA A 93 6.43 -4.04 -5.08
N ALA A 94 6.43 -3.44 -3.89
CA ALA A 94 7.65 -3.31 -3.10
C ALA A 94 8.23 -4.68 -2.74
N ARG A 95 7.38 -5.63 -2.32
CA ARG A 95 7.80 -7.03 -2.07
C ARG A 95 8.33 -7.71 -3.33
N ILE A 96 7.67 -7.54 -4.47
CA ILE A 96 8.12 -8.10 -5.75
C ILE A 96 9.48 -7.51 -6.16
N ALA A 97 9.66 -6.20 -6.01
CA ALA A 97 10.93 -5.53 -6.30
C ALA A 97 12.06 -6.06 -5.42
N ALA A 98 11.82 -6.22 -4.11
CA ALA A 98 12.76 -6.83 -3.18
C ALA A 98 13.12 -8.27 -3.59
N LEU A 99 12.12 -9.11 -3.88
CA LEU A 99 12.33 -10.51 -4.30
C LEU A 99 13.06 -10.62 -5.64
N SER A 100 12.92 -9.62 -6.51
CA SER A 100 13.58 -9.57 -7.82
C SER A 100 15.01 -9.00 -7.74
N GLY A 101 15.43 -8.52 -6.55
CA GLY A 101 16.73 -7.89 -6.34
C GLY A 101 16.82 -6.42 -6.78
N ASP A 102 15.70 -5.78 -7.13
CA ASP A 102 15.66 -4.35 -7.46
C ASP A 102 15.46 -3.51 -6.19
N GLU A 103 16.55 -3.35 -5.42
CA GLU A 103 16.50 -2.62 -4.16
C GLU A 103 16.11 -1.15 -4.34
N GLN A 104 16.53 -0.54 -5.45
CA GLN A 104 16.26 0.88 -5.72
C GLN A 104 14.77 1.09 -5.96
N LEU A 105 14.13 0.25 -6.77
CA LEU A 105 12.70 0.32 -6.99
C LEU A 105 11.93 0.02 -5.69
N CYS A 106 12.35 -0.99 -4.93
CA CYS A 106 11.75 -1.32 -3.64
C CYS A 106 11.74 -0.11 -2.69
N ARG A 107 12.89 0.55 -2.49
CA ARG A 107 12.98 1.76 -1.64
C ARG A 107 12.14 2.93 -2.13
N ARG A 108 12.04 3.11 -3.45
CA ARG A 108 11.21 4.17 -4.05
C ARG A 108 9.72 3.93 -3.83
N ILE A 109 9.26 2.69 -3.91
CA ILE A 109 7.86 2.34 -3.64
C ILE A 109 7.59 2.46 -2.13
N ALA A 110 8.47 1.89 -1.29
CA ALA A 110 8.36 1.91 0.17
C ALA A 110 8.27 3.34 0.74
N SER A 111 9.00 4.30 0.16
CA SER A 111 8.97 5.72 0.54
C SER A 111 7.84 6.52 -0.12
N GLY A 112 6.97 5.88 -0.90
CA GLY A 112 5.87 6.54 -1.61
C GLY A 112 6.29 7.40 -2.81
N GLN A 113 7.58 7.46 -3.15
CA GLN A 113 8.12 8.21 -4.30
C GLN A 113 7.74 7.60 -5.66
N ALA A 114 7.48 6.29 -5.69
CA ALA A 114 6.96 5.61 -6.86
C ALA A 114 5.54 5.11 -6.56
N ARG A 115 4.58 5.53 -7.38
CA ARG A 115 3.21 5.01 -7.36
C ARG A 115 3.10 3.77 -8.21
N VAL A 116 2.27 2.84 -7.76
CA VAL A 116 2.05 1.56 -8.43
C VAL A 116 0.55 1.34 -8.57
N GLY A 117 0.11 1.07 -9.80
CA GLY A 117 -1.23 0.54 -10.06
C GLY A 117 -1.17 -0.93 -10.44
N THR A 118 -2.28 -1.63 -10.25
CA THR A 118 -2.43 -2.99 -10.78
C THR A 118 -2.95 -2.92 -12.22
N ALA A 119 -2.29 -3.61 -13.15
CA ALA A 119 -2.74 -3.73 -14.53
C ALA A 119 -3.52 -5.04 -14.72
N GLN A 120 -4.84 -4.96 -14.81
CA GLN A 120 -5.73 -6.10 -15.03
C GLN A 120 -5.97 -6.31 -16.53
N LEU A 121 -5.66 -7.50 -17.05
CA LEU A 121 -5.91 -7.84 -18.44
C LEU A 121 -7.43 -7.82 -18.73
N ARG A 122 -7.82 -7.11 -19.79
CA ARG A 122 -9.20 -7.05 -20.30
C ARG A 122 -9.30 -7.81 -21.61
N GLY A 123 -10.10 -8.88 -21.61
CA GLY A 123 -10.30 -9.73 -22.77
C GLY A 123 -9.08 -10.60 -23.07
N ASP A 124 -8.82 -10.83 -24.36
CA ASP A 124 -7.72 -11.69 -24.79
C ASP A 124 -6.38 -10.97 -24.70
N GLY A 125 -5.37 -11.71 -24.23
CA GLY A 125 -3.99 -11.23 -24.11
C GLY A 125 -3.10 -12.27 -23.46
N SER A 126 -1.87 -11.87 -23.17
CA SER A 126 -0.85 -12.74 -22.58
C SER A 126 0.02 -11.95 -21.61
N VAL A 127 0.27 -12.55 -20.45
CA VAL A 127 1.29 -12.09 -19.49
C VAL A 127 2.24 -13.27 -19.27
N THR A 128 3.50 -13.08 -19.64
CA THR A 128 4.54 -14.11 -19.60
C THR A 128 5.81 -13.52 -19.01
N THR A 129 6.80 -14.37 -18.75
CA THR A 129 8.13 -13.92 -18.30
C THR A 129 8.88 -13.11 -19.36
N GLU A 130 8.51 -13.25 -20.65
CA GLU A 130 9.12 -12.50 -21.76
C GLU A 130 8.44 -11.14 -22.01
N GLY A 131 7.27 -10.91 -21.38
CA GLY A 131 6.53 -9.66 -21.50
C GLY A 131 5.02 -9.83 -21.48
N PHE A 132 4.31 -8.75 -21.76
CA PHE A 132 2.85 -8.69 -21.76
C PHE A 132 2.29 -8.03 -23.03
N LYS A 133 1.12 -8.49 -23.46
CA LYS A 133 0.38 -7.95 -24.61
C LYS A 133 -1.12 -8.08 -24.37
N GLY A 134 -1.87 -7.04 -24.74
CA GLY A 134 -3.32 -6.99 -24.59
C GLY A 134 -3.77 -5.57 -24.23
N THR A 135 -5.04 -5.46 -23.85
CA THR A 135 -5.61 -4.23 -23.29
C THR A 135 -5.71 -4.40 -21.78
N PHE A 136 -5.31 -3.40 -21.00
CA PHE A 136 -5.30 -3.50 -19.54
C PHE A 136 -6.11 -2.38 -18.91
N ASP A 137 -6.83 -2.73 -17.85
CA ASP A 137 -7.41 -1.79 -16.92
C ASP A 137 -6.43 -1.49 -15.81
N LEU A 138 -6.11 -0.22 -15.67
CA LEU A 138 -5.24 0.25 -14.61
C LEU A 138 -6.08 0.57 -13.38
N ILE A 139 -5.79 -0.11 -12.28
CA ILE A 139 -6.49 0.02 -11.00
C ILE A 139 -5.56 0.70 -10.01
N ASP A 140 -6.08 1.66 -9.27
CA ASP A 140 -5.38 2.43 -8.22
C ASP A 140 -4.15 3.23 -8.70
N ALA A 141 -4.07 3.63 -9.97
CA ALA A 141 -2.98 4.51 -10.45
C ALA A 141 -3.25 6.00 -10.22
#